data_AF-A0A354SMV7-F1
#
_entry.id   AF-A0A354SMV7-F1
#
_cell.length_a   1.000
_cell.length_b   1.000
_cell.length_c   1.000
_cell.angle_alpha   90.00
_cell.angle_beta   90.00
_cell.angle_gamma   90.00
#
_symmetry.space_group_name_H-M   'P 1'
#
loop_
_entity.id
_entity.type
_entity.pdbx_description
1 polymer ?
#
loop_
_entity_poly.entity_id
_entity_poly.type
_entity_poly.pdbx_seq_one_letter_code
_entity_poly.pdbx_strand_id
1 'polypeptide(L)' 'VNASFYDIKEYFQGRNEKGKMNSKSEDSHYMELIKTLRESIKTLGDKIAKKVYQYGFLK' A
#
# COMPACT_ATOMS: atom_id res chain seq x y z
N VAL A 1 20.56 -1.70 9.25
CA VAL A 1 19.79 -0.63 8.58
C VAL A 1 18.47 -1.24 8.15
N ASN A 2 17.35 -0.71 8.63
CA ASN A 2 16.03 -1.16 8.18
C ASN A 2 15.62 -0.29 6.99
N ALA A 3 15.32 -0.91 5.85
CA ALA A 3 14.76 -0.20 4.72
C ALA A 3 13.35 0.29 5.09
N SER A 4 13.03 1.54 4.77
CA SER A 4 11.66 2.01 4.90
C SER A 4 10.78 1.31 3.86
N PHE A 5 9.46 1.31 4.07
CA PHE A 5 8.53 0.80 3.07
C PHE A 5 8.65 1.54 1.73
N TYR A 6 9.04 2.81 1.75
CA TYR A 6 9.28 3.58 0.54
C TYR A 6 10.48 3.02 -0.24
N ASP A 7 11.59 2.75 0.45
CA ASP A 7 12.82 2.21 -0.16
C ASP A 7 12.56 0.84 -0.80
N ILE A 8 11.78 -0.01 -0.11
CA ILE A 8 11.35 -1.32 -0.63
C ILE A 8 10.53 -1.14 -1.92
N LYS A 9 9.54 -0.24 -1.91
CA LYS A 9 8.73 0.04 -3.10
C LYS A 9 9.57 0.60 -4.24
N GLU A 10 10.51 1.49 -3.96
CA GLU A 10 11.40 2.06 -4.96
C GLU A 10 12.26 0.99 -5.62
N TYR A 11 12.83 0.08 -4.83
CA TYR A 11 13.63 -1.03 -5.33
C TYR A 11 12.85 -1.92 -6.29
N PHE A 12 11.65 -2.38 -5.89
CA PHE A 12 10.88 -3.32 -6.72
C PHE A 12 10.13 -2.66 -7.87
N GLN A 13 9.55 -1.46 -7.65
CA GLN A 13 8.75 -0.81 -8.68
C GLN A 13 9.61 0.04 -9.63
N GLY A 14 10.80 0.46 -9.20
CA GLY A 14 11.65 1.37 -9.96
C GLY A 14 10.98 2.73 -10.22
N ARG A 15 11.60 3.50 -11.13
CA ARG A 15 11.11 4.81 -11.59
C ARG A 15 11.03 4.84 -13.10
N ASN A 16 10.16 5.70 -13.63
CA ASN A 16 10.11 6.01 -15.04
C ASN A 16 11.15 7.09 -15.42
N GLU A 17 11.24 7.41 -16.70
CA GLU A 17 12.17 8.43 -17.26
C GLU A 17 12.00 9.83 -16.63
N LYS A 18 10.84 10.13 -16.06
CA LYS A 18 10.55 11.40 -15.35
C LYS A 18 10.84 11.33 -13.85
N GLY A 19 11.44 10.25 -13.36
CA GLY A 19 11.73 10.03 -11.94
C GLY A 19 10.52 9.67 -11.08
N LYS A 20 9.34 9.40 -11.66
CA LYS A 20 8.15 8.99 -10.91
C LYS A 20 8.18 7.48 -10.66
N MET A 21 7.90 7.07 -9.42
CA MET A 21 7.79 5.66 -9.05
C MET A 21 6.70 4.95 -9.88
N ASN A 22 7.01 3.76 -10.41
CA ASN A 22 6.03 3.01 -11.19
C ASN A 22 4.93 2.44 -10.29
N SER A 23 3.77 2.14 -10.88
CA SER A 23 2.62 1.58 -10.15
C SER A 23 2.71 0.06 -9.96
N LYS A 24 3.55 -0.61 -10.76
CA LYS A 24 3.75 -2.05 -10.81
C LYS A 24 5.25 -2.38 -10.81
N SER A 25 5.54 -3.63 -10.52
CA SER A 25 6.84 -4.27 -10.67
C SER A 25 6.69 -5.49 -11.58
N GLU A 26 7.76 -5.90 -12.24
CA GLU A 26 7.83 -7.18 -12.95
C GLU A 26 8.05 -8.37 -12.00
N ASP A 27 8.41 -8.11 -10.73
CA ASP A 27 8.58 -9.14 -9.71
C ASP A 27 7.20 -9.64 -9.22
N SER A 28 6.84 -10.84 -9.65
CA SER A 28 5.54 -11.45 -9.35
C SER A 28 5.31 -11.72 -7.86
N HIS A 29 6.37 -12.08 -7.12
CA HIS A 29 6.27 -12.36 -5.69
C HIS A 29 6.07 -11.09 -4.88
N TYR A 30 6.81 -10.03 -5.18
CA TYR A 30 6.56 -8.70 -4.62
C TYR A 30 5.13 -8.23 -4.93
N MET A 31 4.66 -8.45 -6.16
CA MET A 31 3.31 -8.06 -6.56
C MET A 31 2.21 -8.83 -5.81
N GLU A 32 2.45 -10.07 -5.40
CA GLU A 32 1.57 -10.83 -4.51
C GLU A 32 1.55 -10.20 -3.10
N LEU A 33 2.73 -9.97 -2.51
CA LEU A 33 2.87 -9.41 -1.16
C LEU A 33 2.23 -8.01 -1.05
N ILE A 34 2.48 -7.13 -2.03
CA ILE A 34 1.91 -5.77 -2.03
C ILE A 34 0.39 -5.79 -2.20
N LYS A 35 -0.15 -6.79 -2.92
CA LYS A 35 -1.60 -6.99 -3.05
C LYS A 35 -2.20 -7.39 -1.71
N THR A 36 -1.63 -8.41 -1.04
CA THR A 36 -2.07 -8.85 0.29
C THR A 36 -2.01 -7.73 1.32
N LEU A 37 -0.95 -6.90 1.29
CA LEU A 37 -0.83 -5.74 2.16
C LEU A 37 -1.97 -4.74 1.93
N ARG A 38 -2.27 -4.40 0.68
CA ARG A 38 -3.35 -3.46 0.31
C ARG A 38 -4.73 -3.99 0.73
N GLU A 39 -4.98 -5.28 0.55
CA GLU A 39 -6.23 -5.93 0.98
C GLU A 39 -6.38 -5.91 2.50
N SER A 40 -5.29 -6.12 3.24
CA SER A 40 -5.27 -6.05 4.71
C SER A 40 -5.56 -4.64 5.21
N ILE A 41 -4.93 -3.63 4.59
CA ILE A 41 -5.19 -2.21 4.90
C ILE A 41 -6.65 -1.86 4.63
N LYS A 42 -7.20 -2.27 3.48
CA LYS A 42 -8.60 -2.04 3.14
C LYS A 42 -9.54 -2.68 4.18
N THR A 43 -9.31 -3.95 4.50
CA THR A 43 -10.09 -4.68 5.52
C THR A 43 -10.05 -3.99 6.87
N LEU A 44 -8.88 -3.49 7.28
CA LEU A 44 -8.73 -2.72 8.51
C LEU A 44 -9.50 -1.39 8.41
N GLY A 45 -9.40 -0.69 7.28
CA GLY A 45 -10.15 0.52 6.99
C GLY A 45 -11.66 0.33 7.12
N ASP A 46 -12.21 -0.75 6.55
CA ASP A 46 -13.64 -1.05 6.63
C ASP A 46 -14.10 -1.32 8.08
N LYS A 47 -13.26 -2.01 8.88
CA LYS A 47 -13.52 -2.23 10.31
C LYS A 47 -13.50 -0.93 11.11
N ILE A 48 -12.58 -0.03 10.79
CA ILE A 48 -12.49 1.29 11.42
C ILE A 48 -13.68 2.16 10.99
N ALA A 49 -14.00 2.22 9.71
CA ALA A 49 -15.08 3.04 9.16
C ALA A 49 -16.45 2.72 9.78
N LYS A 50 -16.78 1.42 9.95
CA LYS A 50 -18.00 0.99 10.65
C LYS A 50 -18.11 1.61 12.04
N LYS A 51 -16.99 1.71 12.75
CA LYS A 51 -16.92 2.34 14.07
C LYS A 51 -16.98 3.88 13.97
N VAL A 52 -16.33 4.48 12.99
CA VAL A 52 -16.33 5.94 12.77
C VAL A 52 -17.75 6.48 12.54
N TYR A 53 -18.56 5.79 11.72
CA TYR A 53 -19.98 6.14 11.54
C TYR A 53 -20.82 5.88 12.79
N GLN A 54 -20.54 4.79 13.51
CA GLN A 54 -21.22 4.48 14.77
C GLN A 54 -20.95 5.52 15.86
N TYR A 55 -19.75 6.10 15.88
CA TYR A 55 -19.35 7.12 16.86
C TYR A 55 -19.47 8.57 16.35
N GLY A 56 -19.99 8.78 15.12
CA GLY A 56 -20.32 10.11 14.60
C GLY A 56 -19.14 11.02 14.27
N PHE A 57 -17.93 10.48 14.11
CA PHE A 57 -16.71 11.27 13.83
C PHE A 57 -16.70 11.87 12.41
N LEU A 58 -17.43 11.25 11.47
CA LEU A 58 -17.65 11.76 10.12
C LEU A 58 -19.15 11.59 9.80
N LYS A 59 -19.80 12.67 9.35
CA LYS A 59 -21.21 12.67 8.91
C LYS A 59 -21.30 12.32 7.43
#